data_AF-A0A6P2BYQ0-F1
#
_entry.id   AF-A0A6P2BYQ0-F1
#
_cell.length_a   1.000
_cell.length_b   1.000
_cell.length_c   1.000
_cell.angle_alpha   90.00
_cell.angle_beta   90.00
_cell.angle_gamma   90.00
#
_symmetry.space_group_name_H-M   'P 1'
#
loop_
_entity.id
_entity.type
_entity.pdbx_description
1 polymer ?
#
loop_
_entity_poly.entity_id
_entity_poly.type
_entity_poly.pdbx_seq_one_letter_code
_entity_poly.pdbx_strand_id
1 'polypeptide(L)'
;MTPKDASAAPGLVVSNATWTMSVDAATMTNFQYKGNVDLPLAGGGTVTMMEFTVDSMSMSNATTVISEDGLTGTENDASFTASGVTMYATKLSGSILGIPVTFTPSTASAVLLDIANVVTGVVPITMTGVTADQTVILAGQAQKTAVGVTG
;
A
#
# COMPACT_ATOMS: atom_id res chain seq x y z
N MET A 1 9.56 20.05 -6.99
CA MET A 1 8.61 19.37 -6.09
C MET A 1 7.31 19.28 -6.85
N THR A 2 6.90 18.09 -7.31
CA THR A 2 5.60 17.88 -7.94
C THR A 2 4.50 18.13 -6.90
N PRO A 3 3.34 18.70 -7.27
CA PRO A 3 2.20 18.77 -6.37
C PRO A 3 1.81 17.37 -5.89
N LYS A 4 1.46 17.27 -4.61
CA LYS A 4 0.88 16.05 -4.04
C LYS A 4 -0.61 16.10 -4.30
N ASP A 5 -1.12 15.16 -5.10
CA ASP A 5 -2.51 15.08 -5.53
C ASP A 5 -3.29 13.98 -4.80
N ALA A 6 -2.80 13.52 -3.63
CA ALA A 6 -3.49 12.50 -2.85
C ALA A 6 -4.92 12.93 -2.53
N SER A 7 -5.86 12.01 -2.76
CA SER A 7 -7.28 12.21 -2.51
C SER A 7 -7.89 10.88 -2.11
N ALA A 8 -8.65 10.90 -1.02
CA ALA A 8 -9.44 9.75 -0.61
C ALA A 8 -10.34 9.31 -1.77
N ALA A 9 -10.35 8.01 -2.07
CA ALA A 9 -11.34 7.46 -2.97
C ALA A 9 -12.75 7.74 -2.40
N PRO A 10 -13.72 8.19 -3.20
CA PRO A 10 -15.06 8.52 -2.72
C PRO A 10 -15.69 7.35 -1.94
N GLY A 11 -16.22 7.62 -0.74
CA GLY A 11 -16.86 6.62 0.10
C GLY A 11 -15.91 5.64 0.80
N LEU A 12 -14.60 5.79 0.66
CA LEU A 12 -13.64 4.92 1.33
C LEU A 12 -13.64 5.17 2.84
N VAL A 13 -13.97 4.13 3.60
CA VAL A 13 -13.86 4.06 5.06
C VAL A 13 -12.95 2.89 5.41
N VAL A 14 -11.98 3.13 6.29
CA VAL A 14 -10.99 2.14 6.72
C VAL A 14 -11.52 1.42 7.96
N SER A 15 -11.37 0.09 8.00
CA SER A 15 -11.76 -0.68 9.18
C SER A 15 -10.89 -0.35 10.40
N ASN A 16 -11.45 -0.53 11.60
CA ASN A 16 -10.75 -0.38 12.87
C ASN A 16 -9.92 -1.61 13.23
N ALA A 17 -10.10 -2.72 12.52
CA ALA A 17 -9.25 -3.88 12.64
C ALA A 17 -7.81 -3.51 12.27
N THR A 18 -6.84 -4.11 12.94
CA THR A 18 -5.44 -3.99 12.53
C THR A 18 -5.10 -5.14 11.60
N TRP A 19 -4.45 -4.86 10.47
CA TRP A 19 -3.95 -5.92 9.60
C TRP A 19 -2.59 -5.59 9.00
N THR A 20 -1.85 -6.64 8.70
CA THR A 20 -0.56 -6.57 8.03
C THR A 20 -0.57 -7.54 6.85
N MET A 21 -0.21 -7.04 5.68
CA MET A 21 0.05 -7.85 4.49
C MET A 21 1.55 -8.07 4.36
N SER A 22 1.94 -9.30 4.05
CA SER A 22 3.30 -9.64 3.64
C SER A 22 3.27 -10.27 2.25
N VAL A 23 4.16 -9.86 1.35
CA VAL A 23 4.33 -10.47 0.04
C VAL A 23 5.81 -10.71 -0.26
N ASP A 24 6.15 -11.82 -0.90
CA ASP A 24 7.56 -12.15 -1.18
C ASP A 24 8.20 -11.16 -2.15
N ALA A 25 7.44 -10.79 -3.19
CA ALA A 25 7.84 -9.82 -4.18
C ALA A 25 6.63 -9.07 -4.73
N ALA A 26 6.80 -7.77 -4.94
CA ALA A 26 5.88 -6.90 -5.66
C ALA A 26 6.62 -6.20 -6.81
N THR A 27 6.16 -6.42 -8.04
CA THR A 27 6.66 -5.70 -9.22
C THR A 27 5.64 -4.66 -9.62
N MET A 28 6.08 -3.41 -9.74
CA MET A 28 5.23 -2.23 -9.92
C MET A 28 5.77 -1.36 -11.06
N THR A 29 4.90 -1.01 -12.00
CA THR A 29 5.22 -0.04 -13.05
C THR A 29 4.73 1.35 -12.65
N ASN A 30 5.52 2.37 -12.97
CA ASN A 30 5.19 3.77 -12.72
C ASN A 30 4.74 4.06 -11.27
N PHE A 31 5.47 3.51 -10.30
CA PHE A 31 5.19 3.70 -8.88
C PHE A 31 5.32 5.16 -8.48
N GLN A 32 4.22 5.74 -8.04
CA GLN A 32 4.13 7.15 -7.66
C GLN A 32 3.49 7.27 -6.29
N TYR A 33 4.11 8.02 -5.40
CA TYR A 33 3.49 8.49 -4.17
C TYR A 33 2.74 9.79 -4.44
N LYS A 34 1.46 9.82 -4.09
CA LYS A 34 0.58 10.97 -4.31
C LYS A 34 0.53 11.90 -3.11
N GLY A 35 0.87 11.42 -1.92
CA GLY A 35 0.81 12.21 -0.69
C GLY A 35 0.21 11.42 0.47
N ASN A 36 -0.09 12.13 1.55
CA ASN A 36 -0.83 11.56 2.68
C ASN A 36 -2.29 12.01 2.60
N VAL A 37 -3.19 11.14 3.02
CA VAL A 37 -4.61 11.38 3.11
C VAL A 37 -5.12 10.93 4.48
N ASP A 38 -6.00 11.73 5.08
CA ASP A 38 -6.72 11.34 6.28
C ASP A 38 -8.01 10.64 5.87
N LEU A 39 -8.11 9.35 6.18
CA LEU A 39 -9.27 8.52 5.86
C LEU A 39 -10.11 8.29 7.11
N PRO A 40 -11.45 8.33 7.02
CA PRO A 40 -12.31 8.03 8.15
C PRO A 40 -12.18 6.55 8.55
N LEU A 41 -12.23 6.31 9.86
CA LEU A 41 -12.32 4.96 10.42
C LEU A 41 -13.79 4.59 10.68
N ALA A 42 -14.15 3.32 10.47
CA ALA A 42 -15.53 2.83 10.61
C ALA A 42 -16.11 3.02 12.03
N GLY A 43 -15.28 2.93 13.06
CA GLY A 43 -15.60 3.15 14.47
C GLY A 43 -15.44 4.60 14.92
N GLY A 44 -15.23 5.54 13.98
CA GLY A 44 -15.00 6.96 14.24
C GLY A 44 -13.53 7.34 14.31
N GLY A 45 -13.26 8.62 14.08
CA GLY A 45 -11.90 9.16 13.96
C GLY A 45 -11.35 9.08 12.53
N THR A 46 -10.06 9.35 12.40
CA THR A 46 -9.34 9.30 11.12
C THR A 46 -8.00 8.59 11.26
N VAL A 47 -7.51 8.04 10.16
CA VAL A 47 -6.17 7.47 10.03
C VAL A 47 -5.45 8.14 8.87
N THR A 48 -4.25 8.65 9.13
CA THR A 48 -3.38 9.20 8.08
C THR A 48 -2.70 8.06 7.34
N MET A 49 -2.96 7.95 6.05
CA MET A 49 -2.40 6.93 5.18
C MET A 49 -1.65 7.56 4.02
N MET A 50 -0.62 6.89 3.54
CA MET A 50 0.07 7.25 2.30
C MET A 50 -0.74 6.72 1.13
N GLU A 51 -0.90 7.53 0.08
CA GLU A 51 -1.46 7.10 -1.18
C GLU A 51 -0.36 6.86 -2.22
N PHE A 52 -0.42 5.71 -2.87
CA PHE A 52 0.43 5.35 -4.01
C PHE A 52 -0.43 4.97 -5.21
N THR A 53 0.02 5.31 -6.41
CA THR A 53 -0.57 4.82 -7.66
C THR A 53 0.49 4.08 -8.48
N VAL A 54 0.07 3.00 -9.13
CA VAL A 54 0.89 2.26 -10.11
C VAL A 54 0.05 1.93 -11.33
N ASP A 55 0.69 1.88 -12.50
CA ASP A 55 -0.01 1.51 -13.74
C ASP A 55 -0.31 0.01 -13.77
N SER A 56 0.61 -0.81 -13.24
CA SER A 56 0.41 -2.23 -13.02
C SER A 56 1.14 -2.72 -11.78
N MET A 57 0.57 -3.74 -11.15
CA MET A 57 1.12 -4.42 -9.98
C MET A 57 1.02 -5.93 -10.17
N SER A 58 2.09 -6.65 -9.84
CA SER A 58 2.09 -8.08 -9.64
C SER A 58 2.68 -8.40 -8.27
N MET A 59 2.00 -9.24 -7.49
CA MET A 59 2.45 -9.72 -6.19
C MET A 59 2.43 -11.25 -6.16
N SER A 60 3.39 -11.85 -5.47
CA SER A 60 3.46 -13.29 -5.25
C SER A 60 3.41 -13.62 -3.76
N ASN A 61 2.70 -14.71 -3.41
CA ASN A 61 2.63 -15.25 -2.06
C ASN A 61 2.24 -14.20 -1.03
N ALA A 62 1.05 -13.61 -1.21
CA ALA A 62 0.53 -12.65 -0.25
C ALA A 62 -0.09 -13.37 0.93
N THR A 63 0.34 -13.01 2.14
CA THR A 63 -0.28 -13.42 3.39
C THR A 63 -0.77 -12.18 4.11
N THR A 64 -2.08 -12.13 4.40
CA THR A 64 -2.70 -11.07 5.19
C THR A 64 -3.05 -11.63 6.56
N VAL A 65 -2.54 -11.00 7.62
CA VAL A 65 -2.92 -11.31 9.00
C VAL A 65 -3.81 -10.18 9.49
N ILE A 66 -5.01 -10.53 9.95
CA ILE A 66 -6.01 -9.59 10.46
C ILE A 66 -6.17 -9.87 11.95
N SER A 67 -6.17 -8.81 12.77
CA SER A 67 -6.40 -8.87 14.21
C SER A 67 -7.51 -7.91 14.60
N GLU A 68 -8.59 -8.46 15.16
CA GLU A 68 -9.80 -7.73 15.57
C GLU A 68 -10.37 -8.38 16.84
N ASP A 69 -10.69 -7.59 17.87
CA ASP A 69 -11.29 -8.05 19.13
C ASP A 69 -10.59 -9.26 19.80
N GLY A 70 -9.27 -9.35 19.65
CA GLY A 70 -8.46 -10.44 20.19
C GLY A 70 -8.50 -11.75 19.38
N LEU A 71 -9.20 -11.76 18.25
CA LEU A 71 -9.18 -12.83 17.26
C LEU A 71 -8.17 -12.53 16.15
N THR A 72 -7.52 -13.58 15.64
CA THR A 72 -6.58 -13.48 14.52
C THR A 72 -7.04 -14.32 13.34
N GLY A 73 -7.22 -13.69 12.19
CA GLY A 73 -7.46 -14.33 10.90
C GLY A 73 -6.21 -14.34 10.03
N THR A 74 -6.09 -15.31 9.13
CA THR A 74 -5.02 -15.34 8.12
C THR A 74 -5.61 -15.72 6.77
N GLU A 75 -5.36 -14.87 5.78
CA GLU A 75 -5.71 -15.10 4.39
C GLU A 75 -4.44 -15.26 3.57
N ASN A 76 -4.43 -16.20 2.63
CA ASN A 76 -3.29 -16.45 1.75
C ASN A 76 -3.73 -16.40 0.30
N ASP A 77 -3.00 -15.66 -0.52
CA ASP A 77 -3.16 -15.59 -1.96
C ASP A 77 -1.84 -15.96 -2.64
N ALA A 78 -1.87 -16.99 -3.48
CA ALA A 78 -0.67 -17.42 -4.20
C ALA A 78 -0.14 -16.33 -5.15
N SER A 79 -1.02 -15.53 -5.75
CA SER A 79 -0.63 -14.42 -6.61
C SER A 79 -1.72 -13.36 -6.73
N PHE A 80 -1.31 -12.16 -7.13
CA PHE A 80 -2.19 -11.08 -7.53
C PHE A 80 -1.59 -10.33 -8.70
N THR A 81 -2.44 -9.96 -9.67
CA THR A 81 -2.06 -9.04 -10.73
C THR A 81 -3.21 -8.07 -10.98
N ALA A 82 -2.87 -6.80 -11.17
CA ALA A 82 -3.83 -5.75 -11.46
C ALA A 82 -3.20 -4.61 -12.25
N SER A 83 -4.04 -3.84 -12.92
CA SER A 83 -3.67 -2.59 -13.60
C SER A 83 -4.47 -1.43 -13.02
N GLY A 84 -3.92 -0.21 -13.08
CA GLY A 84 -4.52 1.00 -12.53
C GLY A 84 -4.81 0.86 -11.04
N VAL A 85 -3.76 0.62 -10.26
CA VAL A 85 -3.90 0.33 -8.83
C VAL A 85 -3.63 1.59 -8.01
N THR A 86 -4.57 1.92 -7.13
CA THR A 86 -4.36 2.85 -6.03
C THR A 86 -4.21 2.06 -4.74
N MET A 87 -3.15 2.33 -3.99
CA MET A 87 -2.85 1.71 -2.71
C MET A 87 -2.80 2.77 -1.62
N TYR A 88 -3.46 2.49 -0.51
CA TYR A 88 -3.31 3.24 0.72
C TYR A 88 -2.61 2.37 1.77
N ALA A 89 -1.65 2.92 2.51
CA ALA A 89 -1.01 2.20 3.62
C ALA A 89 -0.54 3.16 4.72
N THR A 90 -0.56 2.70 5.98
CA THR A 90 0.06 3.45 7.08
C THR A 90 1.57 3.21 7.17
N LYS A 91 2.02 2.06 6.66
CA LYS A 91 3.42 1.70 6.51
C LYS A 91 3.58 0.78 5.31
N LEU A 92 4.66 0.94 4.57
CA LEU A 92 5.09 0.03 3.50
C LEU A 92 6.60 -0.18 3.64
N SER A 93 7.05 -1.41 3.78
CA SER A 93 8.46 -1.76 4.00
C SER A 93 8.88 -2.90 3.10
N GLY A 94 10.16 -3.01 2.80
CA GLY A 94 10.74 -4.08 1.97
C GLY A 94 12.09 -3.66 1.41
N SER A 95 12.53 -4.30 0.33
CA SER A 95 13.83 -4.04 -0.28
C SER A 95 13.70 -3.75 -1.78
N ILE A 96 14.27 -2.64 -2.25
CA ILE A 96 14.31 -2.27 -3.67
C ILE A 96 15.77 -2.36 -4.13
N LEU A 97 16.06 -3.22 -5.10
CA LEU A 97 17.43 -3.48 -5.57
C LEU A 97 18.42 -3.83 -4.42
N GLY A 98 17.94 -4.51 -3.38
CA GLY A 98 18.75 -4.85 -2.20
C GLY A 98 18.83 -3.75 -1.13
N ILE A 99 18.27 -2.57 -1.37
CA ILE A 99 18.24 -1.46 -0.41
C ILE A 99 16.96 -1.55 0.43
N PRO A 100 17.06 -1.68 1.76
CA PRO A 100 15.89 -1.67 2.62
C PRO A 100 15.26 -0.29 2.63
N VAL A 101 13.94 -0.26 2.49
CA VAL A 101 13.13 0.96 2.45
C VAL A 101 11.95 0.79 3.40
N THR A 102 11.55 1.89 4.04
CA THR A 102 10.38 1.93 4.89
C THR A 102 9.69 3.27 4.72
N PHE A 103 8.53 3.24 4.09
CA PHE A 103 7.67 4.39 3.92
C PHE A 103 6.69 4.46 5.09
N THR A 104 6.58 5.66 5.66
CA THR A 104 5.51 6.08 6.57
C THR A 104 5.05 7.48 6.15
N PRO A 105 3.88 7.96 6.62
CA PRO A 105 3.43 9.31 6.32
C PRO A 105 4.47 10.41 6.58
N SER A 106 5.33 10.23 7.58
CA SER A 106 6.39 11.18 7.94
C SER A 106 7.69 11.02 7.15
N THR A 107 7.94 9.87 6.52
CA THR A 107 9.23 9.55 5.89
C THR A 107 9.16 9.37 4.38
N ALA A 108 7.95 9.14 3.82
CA ALA A 108 7.79 8.69 2.44
C ALA A 108 8.50 9.58 1.41
N SER A 109 8.43 10.90 1.56
CA SER A 109 9.08 11.84 0.63
C SER A 109 10.61 11.77 0.66
N ALA A 110 11.21 11.57 1.83
CA ALA A 110 12.66 11.43 1.98
C ALA A 110 13.13 10.11 1.37
N VAL A 111 12.44 9.02 1.69
CA VAL A 111 12.77 7.69 1.17
C VAL A 111 12.66 7.63 -0.36
N LEU A 112 11.64 8.27 -0.95
CA LEU A 112 11.54 8.38 -2.42
C LEU A 112 12.68 9.16 -3.05
N LEU A 113 13.15 10.23 -2.40
CA LEU A 113 14.29 11.00 -2.89
C LEU A 113 15.56 10.13 -2.87
N ASP A 114 15.77 9.39 -1.79
CA ASP A 114 16.91 8.47 -1.65
C ASP A 114 16.88 7.39 -2.73
N ILE A 115 15.72 6.79 -2.97
CA ILE A 115 15.54 5.76 -4.00
C ILE A 115 15.69 6.36 -5.39
N ALA A 116 15.08 7.50 -5.69
CA ALA A 116 15.13 8.14 -7.02
C ALA A 116 16.57 8.43 -7.46
N ASN A 117 17.46 8.76 -6.52
CA ASN A 117 18.88 8.94 -6.79
C ASN A 117 19.60 7.62 -7.20
N VAL A 118 19.02 6.46 -6.88
CA VAL A 118 19.58 5.13 -7.15
C VAL A 118 18.92 4.46 -8.37
N VAL A 119 17.60 4.57 -8.55
CA VAL A 119 16.84 3.82 -9.57
C VAL A 119 16.61 4.56 -10.89
N THR A 120 17.39 5.59 -11.20
CA THR A 120 17.21 6.39 -12.43
C THR A 120 17.17 5.47 -13.67
N GLY A 121 16.00 5.37 -14.32
CA GLY A 121 15.79 4.56 -15.53
C GLY A 121 15.34 3.11 -15.32
N VAL A 122 15.16 2.63 -14.07
CA VAL A 122 14.65 1.29 -13.78
C VAL A 122 13.13 1.32 -13.68
N VAL A 123 12.45 0.86 -14.73
CA VAL A 123 11.00 0.62 -14.74
C VAL A 123 10.75 -0.70 -15.47
N PRO A 124 10.04 -1.68 -14.88
CA PRO A 124 9.39 -1.67 -13.56
C PRO A 124 10.35 -1.70 -12.36
N ILE A 125 9.85 -1.29 -11.19
CA ILE A 125 10.53 -1.47 -9.89
C ILE A 125 10.05 -2.79 -9.28
N THR A 126 10.98 -3.61 -8.81
CA THR A 126 10.67 -4.80 -8.01
C THR A 126 11.11 -4.56 -6.57
N MET A 127 10.18 -4.81 -5.65
CA MET A 127 10.40 -4.76 -4.21
C MET A 127 10.23 -6.15 -3.62
N THR A 128 11.14 -6.59 -2.76
CA THR A 128 11.12 -7.93 -2.14
C THR A 128 10.92 -7.86 -0.63
N GLY A 129 10.42 -8.94 -0.04
CA GLY A 129 10.14 -9.05 1.40
C GLY A 129 9.23 -7.92 1.88
N VAL A 130 8.18 -7.66 1.10
CA VAL A 130 7.31 -6.50 1.30
C VAL A 130 6.40 -6.77 2.48
N THR A 131 6.30 -5.81 3.39
CA THR A 131 5.29 -5.77 4.44
C THR A 131 4.56 -4.44 4.41
N ALA A 132 3.27 -4.47 4.69
CA ALA A 132 2.47 -3.25 4.67
C ALA A 132 1.33 -3.31 5.68
N ASP A 133 1.15 -2.21 6.43
CA ASP A 133 0.20 -2.12 7.53
C ASP A 133 -1.04 -1.32 7.14
N GLN A 134 -2.20 -1.87 7.50
CA GLN A 134 -3.53 -1.34 7.18
C GLN A 134 -3.71 -1.05 5.69
N THR A 135 -3.16 -1.88 4.82
CA THR A 135 -3.23 -1.66 3.38
C THR A 135 -4.64 -1.74 2.83
N VAL A 136 -5.00 -0.80 1.96
CA VAL A 136 -6.17 -0.87 1.08
C VAL A 136 -5.67 -0.86 -0.37
N ILE A 137 -6.03 -1.87 -1.15
CA ILE A 137 -5.67 -1.96 -2.57
C ILE A 137 -6.94 -1.88 -3.41
N LEU A 138 -7.04 -0.82 -4.22
CA LEU A 138 -8.11 -0.59 -5.18
C LEU A 138 -7.55 -0.81 -6.59
N ALA A 139 -8.09 -1.78 -7.31
CA ALA A 139 -7.78 -2.04 -8.71
C ALA A 139 -9.08 -1.96 -9.50
N GLY A 140 -9.15 -1.09 -10.52
CA GLY A 140 -10.30 -0.79 -11.37
C GLY A 140 -11.51 -1.72 -11.30
N GLN A 141 -12.30 -1.64 -10.21
CA GLN A 141 -13.56 -2.34 -9.91
C GLN A 141 -13.57 -3.52 -8.91
N ALA A 142 -12.47 -3.87 -8.23
CA ALA A 142 -12.54 -4.71 -7.03
C ALA A 142 -11.51 -4.32 -5.97
N GLN A 143 -11.99 -4.09 -4.74
CA GLN A 143 -11.13 -3.99 -3.57
C GLN A 143 -10.57 -5.39 -3.28
N LYS A 144 -9.25 -5.57 -3.34
CA LYS A 144 -8.61 -6.87 -3.05
C LYS A 144 -8.54 -7.18 -1.55
N THR A 145 -8.48 -6.15 -0.71
CA THR A 145 -8.37 -6.35 0.75
C THR A 145 -9.77 -6.34 1.36
N ALA A 146 -10.22 -7.47 1.90
CA ALA A 146 -11.58 -7.72 2.40
C ALA A 146 -12.00 -6.93 3.66
N VAL A 147 -11.43 -5.74 3.91
CA VAL A 147 -11.71 -4.95 5.13
C VAL A 147 -11.96 -3.46 4.86
N GLY A 148 -12.43 -3.11 3.67
CA GLY A 148 -13.11 -1.84 3.42
C GLY A 148 -14.58 -2.13 3.27
N VAL A 149 -15.38 -1.51 4.13
CA VAL A 149 -16.83 -1.46 3.95
C VAL A 149 -17.10 -0.31 3.00
N THR A 150 -17.74 -0.60 1.86
CA THR A 150 -18.41 0.45 1.09
C THR A 150 -19.54 0.99 1.96
N GLY A 151 -19.38 2.23 2.44
CA GLY A 151 -20.45 2.98 3.10
C GLY A 151 -21.49 3.50 2.13
#